data_AF-I3W0R6-F1
#
_entry.id   AF-I3W0R6-F1
#
_cell.length_a   1.000
_cell.length_b   1.000
_cell.length_c   1.000
_cell.angle_alpha   90.00
_cell.angle_beta   90.00
_cell.angle_gamma   90.00
#
_symmetry.space_group_name_H-M   'P 1'
#
loop_
_entity.id
_entity.type
_entity.pdbx_description
1 polymer ?
#
loop_
_entity_poly.entity_id
_entity_poly.type
_entity_poly.pdbx_seq_one_letter_code
_entity_poly.pdbx_strand_id
1 'polypeptide(L)'
;MLAGGGEHVSDLDILRAGAGVFGKVASNATVSRFFERTVTNPDLFSYGFSTLIRELRSRAWASAGDRNPALNATALHPLVIDLDATLVTSHSDKEMAVGTYKGGYGFAPFIASVDYGTGNGTGEVLAAVLRPGNAGANSADDHIKVFTQAIAQLPDDFYDQDGELIGKKILVRTDSAGASRKFLHHLSSLGVQFSVSYPVPVMKTNMVAWINDKQYWQPALDQDGNDRTNAWVIRGGL
;
A
#
# COMPACT_ATOMS: atom_id res chain seq x y z
N MET A 1 15.74 4.53 -2.89
CA MET A 1 16.91 4.98 -3.67
C MET A 1 16.73 6.45 -3.99
N LEU A 2 17.69 7.32 -3.66
CA LEU A 2 17.70 8.69 -4.18
C LEU A 2 17.93 8.61 -5.70
N ALA A 3 17.29 9.48 -6.49
CA ALA A 3 17.44 9.49 -7.96
C ALA A 3 18.89 9.66 -8.45
N GLY A 4 19.82 10.07 -7.57
CA GLY A 4 21.26 10.17 -7.83
C GLY A 4 22.12 8.99 -7.36
N GLY A 5 21.55 7.88 -6.86
CA GLY A 5 22.31 6.66 -6.54
C GLY A 5 23.10 6.68 -5.23
N GLY A 6 22.45 7.02 -4.11
CA GLY A 6 23.05 6.89 -2.77
C GLY A 6 22.76 5.53 -2.13
N GLU A 7 23.79 4.87 -1.60
CA GLU A 7 23.74 3.59 -0.89
C GLU A 7 24.02 3.75 0.61
N HIS A 8 24.59 4.89 1.01
CA HIS A 8 24.98 5.19 2.39
C HIS A 8 24.49 6.57 2.85
N VAL A 9 24.37 6.76 4.17
CA VAL A 9 23.96 8.04 4.79
C VAL A 9 24.99 9.16 4.50
N SER A 10 26.24 8.79 4.21
CA SER A 10 27.28 9.72 3.75
C SER A 10 27.00 10.34 2.38
N ASP A 11 26.15 9.71 1.56
CA ASP A 11 25.94 10.09 0.15
C ASP A 11 25.00 11.30 0.02
N LEU A 12 24.66 11.95 1.12
CA LEU A 12 23.99 13.26 1.15
C LEU A 12 24.77 14.33 0.36
N ASP A 13 26.07 14.15 0.18
CA ASP A 13 26.91 15.01 -0.65
C ASP A 13 26.44 15.03 -2.11
N ILE A 14 25.87 13.93 -2.61
CA ILE A 14 25.28 13.85 -3.96
C ILE A 14 24.10 14.81 -4.09
N LEU A 15 23.30 14.98 -3.04
CA LEU A 15 22.19 15.94 -3.04
C LEU A 15 22.70 17.39 -2.99
N ARG A 16 23.83 17.64 -2.33
CA ARG A 16 24.45 18.99 -2.29
C ARG A 16 25.03 19.39 -3.65
N ALA A 17 25.56 18.44 -4.42
CA ALA A 17 26.04 18.69 -5.77
C ALA A 17 24.93 19.18 -6.72
N GLY A 18 23.67 18.85 -6.41
CA GLY A 18 22.48 19.30 -7.14
C GLY A 18 21.75 20.50 -6.52
N ALA A 19 22.47 21.49 -5.97
CA ALA A 19 21.84 22.63 -5.26
C ALA A 19 20.80 23.41 -6.09
N GLY A 20 20.92 23.45 -7.43
CA GLY A 20 19.91 24.04 -8.31
C GLY A 20 18.57 23.31 -8.32
N VAL A 21 18.55 22.03 -7.94
CA VAL A 21 17.36 21.17 -7.89
C VAL A 21 16.88 20.98 -6.44
N PHE A 22 17.80 20.73 -5.51
CA PHE A 22 17.48 20.37 -4.13
C PHE A 22 17.57 21.54 -3.14
N GLY A 23 18.06 22.71 -3.58
CA GLY A 23 18.29 23.87 -2.72
C GLY A 23 19.38 23.64 -1.68
N LYS A 24 19.24 24.28 -0.51
CA LYS A 24 20.19 24.12 0.60
C LYS A 24 19.96 22.77 1.30
N VAL A 25 20.89 21.85 1.10
CA VAL A 25 20.88 20.53 1.76
C VAL A 25 21.67 20.57 3.07
N ALA A 26 21.13 19.99 4.13
CA ALA A 26 21.76 19.95 5.45
C ALA A 26 23.12 19.21 5.43
N SER A 27 24.02 19.59 6.34
CA SER A 27 25.31 18.90 6.54
C SER A 27 25.13 17.50 7.15
N ASN A 28 26.10 16.59 6.98
CA ASN A 28 26.06 15.25 7.59
C ASN A 28 25.94 15.34 9.13
N ALA A 29 26.64 16.29 9.74
CA ALA A 29 26.56 16.53 11.18
C ALA A 29 25.18 17.03 11.64
N THR A 30 24.50 17.84 10.82
CA THR A 30 23.14 18.30 11.09
C THR A 30 22.15 17.12 11.01
N VAL A 31 22.27 16.29 9.98
CA VAL A 31 21.43 15.09 9.81
C VAL A 31 21.66 14.09 10.94
N SER A 32 22.91 13.85 11.34
CA SER A 32 23.24 12.97 12.47
C SER A 32 22.58 13.43 13.77
N ARG A 33 22.70 14.71 14.13
CA ARG A 33 22.03 15.27 15.32
C ARG A 33 20.51 15.24 15.23
N PHE A 34 19.96 15.31 14.02
CA PHE A 34 18.52 15.17 13.82
C PHE A 34 18.06 13.74 14.11
N PHE A 35 18.81 12.72 13.70
CA PHE A 35 18.52 11.32 14.03
C PHE A 35 18.59 11.03 15.54
N GLU A 36 19.49 11.68 16.28
CA GLU A 36 19.51 11.58 17.76
C GLU A 36 18.18 12.02 18.39
N ARG A 37 17.50 13.02 17.80
CA ARG A 37 16.18 13.47 18.28
C ARG A 37 15.08 12.45 18.03
N THR A 38 15.21 11.63 16.99
CA THR A 38 14.28 10.52 16.70
C THR A 38 14.28 9.51 17.84
N VAL A 39 15.44 9.26 18.46
CA VAL A 39 15.54 8.35 19.62
C VAL A 39 14.90 8.97 20.86
N THR A 40 15.01 10.29 21.04
CA THR A 40 14.44 10.98 22.20
C THR A 40 12.91 11.09 22.14
N ASN A 41 12.34 11.35 20.96
CA ASN A 41 10.89 11.52 20.78
C ASN A 41 10.41 10.82 19.49
N PRO A 42 10.33 9.48 19.49
CA PRO A 42 10.02 8.70 18.29
C PRO A 42 8.63 8.99 17.72
N ASP A 43 7.64 9.25 18.58
CA ASP A 43 6.27 9.53 18.16
C ASP A 43 6.16 10.89 17.45
N LEU A 44 6.79 11.93 18.01
CA LEU A 44 6.83 13.26 17.40
C LEU A 44 7.54 13.22 16.05
N PHE A 45 8.63 12.47 15.95
CA PHE A 45 9.33 12.28 14.69
C PHE A 45 8.44 11.56 13.66
N SER A 46 7.78 10.48 14.07
CA SER A 46 6.90 9.72 13.18
C SER A 46 5.75 10.57 12.65
N TYR A 47 5.14 11.38 13.51
CA TYR A 47 4.09 12.35 13.13
C TYR A 47 4.62 13.45 12.21
N GLY A 48 5.78 14.02 12.52
CA GLY A 48 6.40 15.05 11.68
C GLY A 48 6.77 14.51 10.29
N PHE A 49 7.35 13.31 10.24
CA PHE A 49 7.71 12.65 8.99
C PHE A 49 6.48 12.30 8.16
N SER A 50 5.43 11.73 8.76
CA SER A 50 4.19 11.41 8.05
C SER A 50 3.51 12.66 7.49
N THR A 51 3.52 13.76 8.24
CA THR A 51 3.00 15.07 7.79
C THR A 51 3.81 15.61 6.61
N LEU A 52 5.14 15.58 6.70
CA LEU A 52 6.03 16.06 5.65
C LEU A 52 5.89 15.24 4.35
N ILE A 53 5.82 13.92 4.46
CA ILE A 53 5.65 13.04 3.28
C ILE A 53 4.29 13.25 2.63
N ARG A 54 3.22 13.37 3.42
CA ARG A 54 1.89 13.71 2.92
C ARG A 54 1.90 15.02 2.13
N GLU A 55 2.49 16.07 2.69
CA GLU A 55 2.61 17.38 2.03
C GLU A 55 3.43 17.30 0.74
N LEU A 56 4.56 16.59 0.77
CA LEU A 56 5.39 16.37 -0.42
C LEU A 56 4.61 15.65 -1.52
N ARG A 57 3.85 14.61 -1.16
CA ARG A 57 3.01 13.85 -2.10
C ARG A 57 1.92 14.72 -2.71
N SER A 58 1.20 15.49 -1.89
CA SER A 58 0.18 16.43 -2.38
C SER A 58 0.76 17.39 -3.43
N ARG A 59 1.95 17.93 -3.19
CA ARG A 59 2.64 18.81 -4.16
C ARG A 59 3.12 18.07 -5.40
N ALA A 60 3.68 16.87 -5.24
CA ALA A 60 4.15 16.05 -6.36
C ALA A 60 2.98 15.67 -7.29
N TRP A 61 1.85 15.25 -6.71
CA TRP A 61 0.65 14.90 -7.45
C TRP A 61 0.00 16.12 -8.11
N ALA A 62 -0.06 17.27 -7.42
CA ALA A 62 -0.52 18.52 -8.04
C ALA A 62 0.35 18.92 -9.24
N SER A 63 1.67 18.73 -9.13
CA SER A 63 2.61 19.00 -10.23
C SER A 63 2.44 18.08 -11.44
N ALA A 64 1.74 16.94 -11.29
CA ALA A 64 1.41 16.04 -12.39
C ALA A 64 0.28 16.57 -13.29
N GLY A 65 -0.40 17.65 -12.91
CA GLY A 65 -1.48 18.28 -13.70
C GLY A 65 -2.63 17.31 -13.95
N ASP A 66 -3.01 17.13 -15.22
CA ASP A 66 -4.09 16.23 -15.64
C ASP A 66 -3.83 14.75 -15.28
N ARG A 67 -2.57 14.39 -14.98
CA ARG A 67 -2.21 13.04 -14.52
C ARG A 67 -2.30 12.89 -13.00
N ASN A 68 -2.78 13.90 -12.28
CA ASN A 68 -2.93 13.84 -10.82
C ASN A 68 -3.91 12.71 -10.44
N PRO A 69 -3.44 11.64 -9.78
CA PRO A 69 -4.29 10.50 -9.45
C PRO A 69 -5.40 10.86 -8.47
N ALA A 70 -5.24 11.91 -7.64
CA ALA A 70 -6.28 12.37 -6.73
C ALA A 70 -7.48 13.01 -7.46
N LEU A 71 -7.22 13.72 -8.56
CA LEU A 71 -8.27 14.35 -9.37
C LEU A 71 -8.99 13.33 -10.25
N ASN A 72 -8.25 12.32 -10.72
CA ASN A 72 -8.79 11.27 -11.59
C ASN A 72 -9.53 10.16 -10.83
N ALA A 73 -9.27 10.02 -9.51
CA ALA A 73 -9.91 9.01 -8.69
C ALA A 73 -11.42 9.23 -8.55
N THR A 74 -12.19 8.26 -9.03
CA THR A 74 -13.66 8.22 -8.97
C THR A 74 -14.14 6.85 -8.48
N ALA A 75 -15.45 6.68 -8.31
CA ALA A 75 -16.01 5.37 -7.99
C ALA A 75 -15.78 4.32 -9.10
N LEU A 76 -15.74 4.75 -10.36
CA LEU A 76 -15.54 3.85 -11.52
C LEU A 76 -14.05 3.67 -11.86
N HIS A 77 -13.22 4.66 -11.52
CA HIS A 77 -11.78 4.63 -11.71
C HIS A 77 -11.10 4.97 -10.38
N PRO A 78 -11.15 4.07 -9.39
CA PRO A 78 -10.60 4.34 -8.06
C PRO A 78 -9.07 4.33 -8.07
N LEU A 79 -8.47 5.02 -7.11
CA LEU A 79 -7.06 4.84 -6.76
C LEU A 79 -6.85 3.42 -6.24
N VAL A 80 -5.99 2.66 -6.91
CA VAL A 80 -5.68 1.29 -6.51
C VAL A 80 -4.58 1.29 -5.47
N ILE A 81 -4.83 0.67 -4.32
CA ILE A 81 -3.86 0.45 -3.25
C ILE A 81 -3.64 -1.05 -3.08
N ASP A 82 -2.44 -1.51 -3.39
CA ASP A 82 -2.00 -2.88 -3.16
C ASP A 82 -1.44 -3.03 -1.74
N LEU A 83 -1.92 -4.05 -1.04
CA LEU A 83 -1.37 -4.46 0.26
C LEU A 83 -0.68 -5.81 0.11
N ASP A 84 0.64 -5.81 0.32
CA ASP A 84 1.45 -7.05 0.28
C ASP A 84 2.50 -7.11 1.39
N ALA A 85 2.73 -8.33 1.88
CA ALA A 85 3.76 -8.63 2.86
C ALA A 85 4.93 -9.36 2.21
N THR A 86 6.08 -8.69 2.15
CA THR A 86 7.28 -9.27 1.55
C THR A 86 8.25 -9.77 2.62
N LEU A 87 8.90 -10.91 2.37
CA LEU A 87 9.96 -11.41 3.26
C LEU A 87 11.30 -10.79 2.86
N VAL A 88 11.95 -10.14 3.82
CA VAL A 88 13.30 -9.61 3.68
C VAL A 88 14.23 -10.48 4.49
N THR A 89 15.03 -11.29 3.80
CA THR A 89 16.01 -12.18 4.43
C THR A 89 17.11 -11.38 5.11
N SER A 90 17.38 -11.69 6.37
CA SER A 90 18.46 -11.10 7.15
C SER A 90 18.99 -12.13 8.13
N HIS A 91 20.27 -12.46 8.01
CA HIS A 91 20.96 -13.31 8.97
C HIS A 91 21.61 -12.43 10.04
N SER A 92 20.85 -12.10 11.07
CA SER A 92 21.30 -11.23 12.15
C SER A 92 20.74 -11.69 13.49
N ASP A 93 21.57 -11.67 14.53
CA ASP A 93 21.14 -11.87 15.92
C ASP A 93 20.46 -10.62 16.51
N LYS A 94 20.24 -9.58 15.68
CA LYS A 94 19.50 -8.38 16.08
C LYS A 94 18.03 -8.68 16.25
N GLU A 95 17.39 -7.92 17.12
CA GLU A 95 15.98 -8.09 17.48
C GLU A 95 15.07 -8.18 16.25
N MET A 96 14.13 -9.13 16.30
CA MET A 96 13.06 -9.34 15.31
C MET A 96 13.47 -9.96 13.95
N ALA A 97 14.76 -10.20 13.70
CA ALA A 97 15.23 -11.02 12.59
C ALA A 97 15.07 -12.53 12.91
N VAL A 98 13.82 -12.98 12.92
CA VAL A 98 13.43 -14.32 13.40
C VAL A 98 13.06 -15.27 12.25
N GLY A 99 12.88 -16.55 12.59
CA GLY A 99 12.52 -17.58 11.62
C GLY A 99 11.25 -17.26 10.84
N THR A 100 11.29 -17.47 9.52
CA THR A 100 10.14 -17.22 8.63
C THR A 100 9.39 -18.50 8.29
N TYR A 101 8.14 -18.38 7.85
CA TYR A 101 7.34 -19.54 7.42
C TYR A 101 7.90 -20.23 6.15
N LYS A 102 8.71 -19.53 5.34
CA LYS A 102 9.39 -20.09 4.16
C LYS A 102 10.73 -20.76 4.49
N GLY A 103 11.11 -20.81 5.77
CA GLY A 103 12.47 -21.16 6.19
C GLY A 103 13.42 -19.97 6.07
N GLY A 104 14.50 -19.97 6.86
CA GLY A 104 15.43 -18.85 6.97
C GLY A 104 15.01 -17.79 7.99
N TYR A 105 15.76 -16.69 8.07
CA TYR A 105 15.63 -15.63 9.08
C TYR A 105 15.45 -14.27 8.42
N GLY A 106 14.66 -13.39 9.05
CA GLY A 106 14.51 -12.03 8.55
C GLY A 106 13.27 -11.31 9.06
N PHE A 107 12.70 -10.45 8.21
CA PHE A 107 11.57 -9.59 8.49
C PHE A 107 10.43 -9.82 7.50
N ALA A 108 9.22 -9.41 7.87
CA ALA A 108 8.04 -9.50 7.01
C ALA A 108 7.35 -8.12 6.86
N PRO A 109 8.05 -7.08 6.37
CA PRO A 109 7.44 -5.76 6.17
C PRO A 109 6.15 -5.85 5.37
N PHE A 110 5.13 -5.15 5.86
CA PHE A 110 3.84 -5.04 5.20
C PHE A 110 3.76 -3.68 4.52
N ILE A 111 3.68 -3.69 3.20
CA ILE A 111 3.73 -2.50 2.37
C ILE A 111 2.34 -2.23 1.80
N ALA A 112 1.95 -0.96 1.83
CA ALA A 112 0.85 -0.42 1.04
C ALA A 112 1.42 0.46 -0.06
N SER A 113 1.08 0.18 -1.31
CA SER A 113 1.52 0.95 -2.47
C SER A 113 0.37 1.31 -3.39
N VAL A 114 0.42 2.51 -3.96
CA VAL A 114 -0.42 2.89 -5.09
C VAL A 114 0.06 2.15 -6.34
N ASP A 115 -0.88 1.55 -7.06
CA ASP A 115 -0.70 1.13 -8.45
C ASP A 115 -1.32 2.20 -9.36
N TYR A 116 -0.51 2.86 -10.18
CA TYR A 116 -0.99 3.86 -11.14
C TYR A 116 -1.56 3.22 -12.41
N GLY A 117 -1.42 1.90 -12.57
CA GLY A 117 -1.78 1.18 -13.77
C GLY A 117 -0.69 1.25 -14.85
N THR A 118 -0.84 0.41 -15.85
CA THR A 118 0.10 0.27 -16.96
C THR A 118 0.27 1.60 -17.70
N GLY A 119 1.52 2.01 -17.92
CA GLY A 119 1.87 3.23 -18.66
C GLY A 119 1.82 4.53 -17.83
N ASN A 120 1.36 4.49 -16.58
CA ASN A 120 1.22 5.67 -15.72
C ASN A 120 2.32 5.80 -14.65
N GLY A 121 3.28 4.87 -14.61
CA GLY A 121 4.41 4.89 -13.68
C GLY A 121 4.62 3.55 -12.97
N THR A 122 5.59 3.51 -12.05
CA THR A 122 6.00 2.28 -11.33
C THR A 122 5.27 2.06 -9.99
N GLY A 123 4.21 2.84 -9.73
CA GLY A 123 3.56 2.90 -8.42
C GLY A 123 4.33 3.73 -7.39
N GLU A 124 3.75 3.87 -6.19
CA GLU A 124 4.30 4.65 -5.08
C GLU A 124 4.00 3.99 -3.72
N VAL A 125 4.99 3.86 -2.84
CA VAL A 125 4.74 3.36 -1.47
C VAL A 125 4.06 4.45 -0.62
N LEU A 126 2.90 4.13 -0.06
CA LEU A 126 2.20 4.97 0.91
C LEU A 126 2.66 4.69 2.34
N ALA A 127 2.77 3.43 2.71
CA ALA A 127 3.15 3.03 4.07
C ALA A 127 3.90 1.70 4.09
N ALA A 128 4.74 1.52 5.11
CA ALA A 128 5.41 0.26 5.39
C ALA A 128 5.39 0.00 6.91
N VAL A 129 4.70 -1.06 7.32
CA VAL A 129 4.70 -1.54 8.71
C VAL A 129 5.80 -2.58 8.85
N LEU A 130 6.81 -2.28 9.68
CA LEU A 130 7.89 -3.22 9.97
C LEU A 130 7.40 -4.30 10.93
N ARG A 131 7.57 -5.56 10.54
CA ARG A 131 7.12 -6.73 11.30
C ARG A 131 8.22 -7.80 11.36
N PRO A 132 8.25 -8.62 12.43
CA PRO A 132 9.19 -9.72 12.52
C PRO A 132 8.95 -10.77 11.43
N GLY A 133 9.97 -11.57 11.10
CA GLY A 133 9.88 -12.60 10.06
C GLY A 133 8.84 -13.69 10.32
N ASN A 134 8.43 -13.89 11.57
CA ASN A 134 7.40 -14.85 11.96
C ASN A 134 5.99 -14.23 12.04
N ALA A 135 5.81 -12.98 11.61
CA ALA A 135 4.49 -12.34 11.62
C ALA A 135 3.52 -13.10 10.72
N GLY A 136 2.29 -13.32 11.22
CA GLY A 136 1.24 -13.99 10.47
C GLY A 136 0.89 -13.23 9.20
N ALA A 137 0.83 -13.94 8.06
CA ALA A 137 0.44 -13.35 6.80
C ALA A 137 -0.99 -12.79 6.85
N ASN A 138 -1.91 -13.48 7.53
CA ASN A 138 -3.35 -13.20 7.56
C ASN A 138 -3.83 -12.35 8.76
N SER A 139 -2.92 -11.64 9.43
CA SER A 139 -3.27 -10.81 10.59
C SER A 139 -4.19 -9.65 10.16
N ALA A 140 -5.46 -9.72 10.52
CA ALA A 140 -6.44 -8.69 10.19
C ALA A 140 -6.05 -7.32 10.78
N ASP A 141 -5.45 -7.31 11.97
CA ASP A 141 -4.98 -6.09 12.63
C ASP A 141 -3.81 -5.45 11.89
N ASP A 142 -2.90 -6.25 11.33
CA ASP A 142 -1.81 -5.71 10.51
C ASP A 142 -2.33 -5.12 9.19
N HIS A 143 -3.32 -5.76 8.55
CA HIS A 143 -3.96 -5.23 7.34
C HIS A 143 -4.68 -3.90 7.61
N ILE A 144 -5.44 -3.81 8.70
CA ILE A 144 -6.08 -2.57 9.12
C ILE A 144 -5.01 -1.51 9.39
N LYS A 145 -3.96 -1.86 10.15
CA LYS A 145 -2.90 -0.91 10.51
C LYS A 145 -2.18 -0.35 9.28
N VAL A 146 -1.74 -1.19 8.34
CA VAL A 146 -1.04 -0.71 7.14
C VAL A 146 -1.98 0.11 6.25
N PHE A 147 -3.25 -0.29 6.13
CA PHE A 147 -4.25 0.47 5.39
C PHE A 147 -4.51 1.84 6.03
N THR A 148 -4.71 1.92 7.35
CA THR A 148 -4.90 3.19 8.07
C THR A 148 -3.71 4.13 7.89
N GLN A 149 -2.48 3.61 7.97
CA GLN A 149 -1.28 4.41 7.71
C GLN A 149 -1.20 4.88 6.26
N ALA A 150 -1.62 4.04 5.31
CA ALA A 150 -1.60 4.36 3.89
C ALA A 150 -2.60 5.46 3.52
N ILE A 151 -3.85 5.39 4.02
CA ILE A 151 -4.85 6.42 3.71
C ILE A 151 -4.47 7.77 4.32
N ALA A 152 -3.88 7.78 5.53
CA ALA A 152 -3.40 9.01 6.18
C ALA A 152 -2.31 9.74 5.37
N GLN A 153 -1.72 9.06 4.38
CA GLN A 153 -0.72 9.61 3.47
C GLN A 153 -1.32 10.20 2.20
N LEU A 154 -2.62 10.05 1.96
CA LEU A 154 -3.32 10.59 0.79
C LEU A 154 -3.61 12.11 0.92
N PRO A 155 -3.65 12.84 -0.20
CA PRO A 155 -4.06 14.26 -0.23
C PRO A 155 -5.50 14.49 0.25
N ASP A 156 -5.83 15.75 0.55
CA ASP A 156 -7.15 16.16 1.05
C ASP A 156 -8.30 15.83 0.08
N ASP A 157 -8.04 15.68 -1.22
CA ASP A 157 -9.02 15.29 -2.25
C ASP A 157 -9.69 13.91 -2.02
N PHE A 158 -9.11 13.09 -1.14
CA PHE A 158 -9.67 11.80 -0.70
C PHE A 158 -10.54 11.91 0.54
N TYR A 159 -10.67 13.10 1.10
CA TYR A 159 -11.45 13.38 2.30
C TYR A 159 -12.57 14.37 1.98
N ASP A 160 -13.70 14.22 2.64
CA ASP A 160 -14.78 15.20 2.55
C ASP A 160 -14.54 16.40 3.47
N GLN A 161 -15.51 17.31 3.50
CA GLN A 161 -15.46 18.53 4.31
C GLN A 161 -15.39 18.28 5.83
N ASP A 162 -15.81 17.10 6.28
CA ASP A 162 -15.80 16.70 7.69
C ASP A 162 -14.49 15.94 8.04
N GLY A 163 -13.61 15.74 7.05
CA GLY A 163 -12.34 15.02 7.20
C GLY A 163 -12.52 13.50 7.13
N GLU A 164 -13.68 13.01 6.69
CA GLU A 164 -13.96 11.59 6.54
C GLU A 164 -13.51 11.08 5.17
N LEU A 165 -13.05 9.83 5.12
CA LEU A 165 -12.53 9.24 3.89
C LEU A 165 -13.66 9.05 2.84
N ILE A 166 -13.44 9.55 1.63
CA ILE A 166 -14.29 9.28 0.47
C ILE A 166 -13.95 7.89 -0.09
N GLY A 167 -14.29 6.83 0.66
CA GLY A 167 -13.81 5.47 0.39
C GLY A 167 -14.11 4.94 -1.00
N LYS A 168 -15.22 5.37 -1.63
CA LYS A 168 -15.57 4.98 -3.00
C LYS A 168 -14.48 5.31 -4.04
N LYS A 169 -13.62 6.31 -3.77
CA LYS A 169 -12.48 6.65 -4.63
C LYS A 169 -11.30 5.70 -4.50
N ILE A 170 -11.35 4.70 -3.62
CA ILE A 170 -10.25 3.80 -3.30
C ILE A 170 -10.67 2.35 -3.57
N LEU A 171 -9.77 1.62 -4.22
CA LEU A 171 -9.84 0.17 -4.38
C LEU A 171 -8.63 -0.46 -3.71
N VAL A 172 -8.86 -1.28 -2.69
CA VAL A 172 -7.80 -2.08 -2.07
C VAL A 172 -7.71 -3.43 -2.79
N ARG A 173 -6.51 -3.81 -3.23
CA ARG A 173 -6.24 -5.18 -3.68
C ARG A 173 -5.29 -5.88 -2.72
N THR A 174 -5.54 -7.16 -2.52
CA THR A 174 -4.72 -8.01 -1.67
C THR A 174 -4.87 -9.47 -2.12
N ASP A 175 -3.87 -10.29 -1.81
CA ASP A 175 -3.94 -11.72 -2.02
C ASP A 175 -4.83 -12.40 -0.96
N SER A 176 -4.79 -13.73 -0.89
CA SER A 176 -5.64 -14.49 0.03
C SER A 176 -5.35 -14.24 1.51
N ALA A 177 -4.21 -13.64 1.86
CA ALA A 177 -3.90 -13.27 3.23
C ALA A 177 -4.84 -12.16 3.75
N GLY A 178 -5.35 -11.30 2.85
CA GLY A 178 -6.29 -10.24 3.18
C GLY A 178 -7.76 -10.67 3.26
N ALA A 179 -8.09 -11.95 3.04
CA ALA A 179 -9.47 -12.42 3.00
C ALA A 179 -10.17 -12.55 4.38
N SER A 180 -9.62 -11.92 5.42
CA SER A 180 -10.20 -11.98 6.76
C SER A 180 -11.49 -11.16 6.85
N ARG A 181 -12.53 -11.74 7.46
CA ARG A 181 -13.83 -11.06 7.64
C ARG A 181 -13.69 -9.71 8.36
N LYS A 182 -12.81 -9.63 9.37
CA LYS A 182 -12.56 -8.40 10.15
C LYS A 182 -12.02 -7.27 9.26
N PHE A 183 -11.04 -7.56 8.41
CA PHE A 183 -10.47 -6.57 7.49
C PHE A 183 -11.46 -6.14 6.41
N LEU A 184 -12.14 -7.09 5.77
CA LEU A 184 -13.11 -6.77 4.70
C LEU A 184 -14.30 -5.96 5.22
N HIS A 185 -14.80 -6.24 6.44
CA HIS A 185 -15.81 -5.39 7.08
C HIS A 185 -15.28 -4.00 7.40
N HIS A 186 -14.01 -3.87 7.81
CA HIS A 186 -13.42 -2.56 8.05
C HIS A 186 -13.38 -1.72 6.76
N LEU A 187 -12.90 -2.29 5.65
CA LEU A 187 -12.94 -1.62 4.34
C LEU A 187 -14.36 -1.24 3.92
N SER A 188 -15.30 -2.19 4.03
CA SER A 188 -16.71 -1.94 3.69
C SER A 188 -17.33 -0.84 4.55
N SER A 189 -16.98 -0.75 5.85
CA SER A 189 -17.51 0.28 6.75
C SER A 189 -17.06 1.69 6.38
N LEU A 190 -15.95 1.81 5.66
CA LEU A 190 -15.42 3.06 5.13
C LEU A 190 -15.88 3.33 3.69
N GLY A 191 -16.73 2.47 3.12
CA GLY A 191 -17.16 2.56 1.71
C GLY A 191 -16.04 2.30 0.70
N VAL A 192 -14.94 1.67 1.15
CA VAL A 192 -13.77 1.35 0.31
C VAL A 192 -14.06 0.11 -0.52
N GLN A 193 -13.77 0.18 -1.81
CA GLN A 193 -13.89 -0.96 -2.70
C GLN A 193 -12.73 -1.93 -2.44
N PHE A 194 -12.94 -3.23 -2.61
CA PHE A 194 -11.88 -4.22 -2.42
C PHE A 194 -11.95 -5.37 -3.41
N SER A 195 -10.77 -5.90 -3.75
CA SER A 195 -10.60 -7.11 -4.55
C SER A 195 -9.61 -8.03 -3.83
N VAL A 196 -10.08 -9.22 -3.47
CA VAL A 196 -9.31 -10.20 -2.71
C VAL A 196 -9.46 -11.58 -3.33
N SER A 197 -8.36 -12.31 -3.47
CA SER A 197 -8.44 -13.72 -3.84
C SER A 197 -8.88 -14.56 -2.66
N TYR A 198 -9.89 -15.42 -2.80
CA TYR A 198 -10.30 -16.35 -1.75
C TYR A 198 -10.27 -17.79 -2.30
N PRO A 199 -9.34 -18.65 -1.83
CA PRO A 199 -9.34 -20.04 -2.23
C PRO A 199 -10.57 -20.74 -1.65
N VAL A 200 -11.49 -21.17 -2.52
CA VAL A 200 -12.69 -21.90 -2.09
C VAL A 200 -12.25 -23.28 -1.56
N PRO A 201 -12.51 -23.61 -0.28
CA PRO A 201 -12.16 -24.91 0.26
C PRO A 201 -12.83 -26.03 -0.55
N VAL A 202 -12.10 -27.12 -0.81
CA VAL A 202 -12.55 -28.24 -1.66
C VAL A 202 -13.95 -28.76 -1.25
N MET A 203 -14.24 -28.80 0.06
CA MET A 203 -15.54 -29.23 0.60
C MET A 203 -16.72 -28.27 0.34
N LYS A 204 -16.45 -27.04 -0.12
CA LYS A 204 -17.44 -26.01 -0.46
C LYS A 204 -17.51 -25.72 -1.96
N THR A 205 -16.78 -26.45 -2.79
CA THR A 205 -16.83 -26.30 -4.26
C THR A 205 -18.23 -26.60 -4.82
N ASN A 206 -18.97 -27.51 -4.17
CA ASN A 206 -20.38 -27.77 -4.46
C ASN A 206 -21.28 -26.53 -4.29
N MET A 207 -20.94 -25.57 -3.42
CA MET A 207 -21.70 -24.32 -3.27
C MET A 207 -21.52 -23.38 -4.47
N VAL A 208 -20.34 -23.39 -5.11
CA VAL A 208 -20.14 -22.67 -6.39
C VAL A 208 -21.01 -23.31 -7.48
N ALA A 209 -21.11 -24.64 -7.48
CA ALA A 209 -22.02 -25.38 -8.35
C ALA A 209 -23.52 -25.17 -8.00
N TRP A 210 -23.88 -24.48 -6.92
CA TRP A 210 -25.28 -24.09 -6.69
C TRP A 210 -25.65 -22.83 -7.45
N ILE A 211 -24.65 -22.03 -7.83
CA ILE A 211 -24.80 -20.94 -8.78
C ILE A 211 -24.68 -21.54 -10.20
N ASN A 212 -25.49 -22.54 -10.53
CA ASN A 212 -25.39 -23.28 -11.79
C ASN A 212 -26.12 -22.60 -12.96
N ASP A 213 -26.88 -21.55 -12.68
CA ASP A 213 -27.63 -20.87 -13.72
C ASP A 213 -26.71 -19.90 -14.47
N LYS A 214 -26.26 -20.35 -15.65
CA LYS A 214 -25.35 -19.62 -16.53
C LYS A 214 -25.86 -18.23 -16.92
N GLN A 215 -27.16 -17.94 -16.75
CA GLN A 215 -27.70 -16.62 -17.02
C GLN A 215 -27.14 -15.53 -16.08
N TYR A 216 -26.64 -15.89 -14.91
CA TYR A 216 -26.07 -14.93 -13.95
C TYR A 216 -24.55 -14.79 -14.07
N TRP A 217 -23.90 -15.64 -14.85
CA TRP A 217 -22.47 -15.60 -15.08
C TRP A 217 -22.16 -14.89 -16.39
N GLN A 218 -21.19 -13.99 -16.35
CA GLN A 218 -20.65 -13.32 -17.53
C GLN A 218 -19.18 -13.73 -17.69
N PRO A 219 -18.66 -13.86 -18.92
CA PRO A 219 -17.22 -14.02 -19.13
C PRO A 219 -16.46 -12.93 -18.37
N ALA A 220 -15.42 -13.33 -17.64
CA ALA A 220 -14.50 -12.36 -17.05
C ALA A 220 -13.68 -11.74 -18.17
N LEU A 221 -13.40 -10.44 -18.08
CA LEU A 221 -12.50 -9.78 -19.02
C LEU A 221 -11.06 -9.84 -18.50
N ASP A 222 -10.09 -9.91 -19.41
CA ASP A 222 -8.69 -9.66 -19.13
C ASP A 222 -8.40 -8.15 -19.05
N GLN A 223 -7.13 -7.80 -18.83
CA GLN A 223 -6.67 -6.42 -18.70
C GLN A 223 -6.84 -5.59 -20.00
N ASP A 224 -6.98 -6.26 -21.15
CA ASP A 224 -7.14 -5.65 -22.48
C ASP A 224 -8.63 -5.58 -22.88
N GLY A 225 -9.53 -6.06 -22.01
CA GLY A 225 -10.98 -6.05 -22.23
C GLY A 225 -11.50 -7.24 -23.05
N ASN A 226 -10.70 -8.28 -23.27
CA ASN A 226 -11.11 -9.48 -23.98
C ASN A 226 -11.62 -10.56 -23.03
N ASP A 227 -12.45 -11.47 -23.52
CA ASP A 227 -12.92 -12.62 -22.75
C ASP A 227 -11.75 -13.49 -22.28
N ARG A 228 -11.60 -13.62 -20.97
CA ARG A 228 -10.59 -14.45 -20.33
C ARG A 228 -11.05 -15.91 -20.31
N THR A 229 -10.25 -16.79 -20.91
CA THR A 229 -10.55 -18.23 -20.94
C THR A 229 -10.63 -18.81 -19.52
N ASN A 230 -11.68 -19.60 -19.27
CA ASN A 230 -11.95 -20.27 -17.98
C ASN A 230 -12.11 -19.32 -16.77
N ALA A 231 -12.55 -18.09 -16.99
CA ALA A 231 -12.86 -17.15 -15.92
C ALA A 231 -14.25 -16.54 -16.14
N TRP A 232 -15.03 -16.45 -15.07
CA TRP A 232 -16.38 -15.89 -15.09
C TRP A 232 -16.60 -14.99 -13.87
N VAL A 233 -17.42 -13.96 -14.06
CA VAL A 233 -17.86 -13.04 -13.00
C VAL A 233 -19.35 -13.22 -12.81
N ILE A 234 -19.78 -13.24 -11.56
CA ILE A 234 -21.18 -13.11 -11.19
C ILE A 234 -21.33 -11.92 -10.25
N ARG A 235 -22.37 -11.12 -10.47
CA ARG A 235 -22.77 -10.09 -9.50
C ARG A 235 -23.60 -10.77 -8.40
N GLY A 236 -23.00 -10.96 -7.22
CA GLY A 236 -23.75 -11.33 -6.03
C GLY A 236 -24.59 -10.13 -5.58
N GLY A 237 -25.92 -10.30 -5.52
CA GLY A 237 -26.76 -9.36 -4.78
C GLY A 237 -26.49 -9.54 -3.29
N LEU A 238 -26.03 -8.48 -2.64
CA LEU A 238 -26.11 -8.33 -1.18
C LEU A 238 -27.30 -7.43 -0.85
#